data_AF-A0A352BAT7-F1
#
_entry.id   AF-A0A352BAT7-F1
#
_cell.length_a   1.000
_cell.length_b   1.000
_cell.length_c   1.000
_cell.angle_alpha   90.00
_cell.angle_beta   90.00
_cell.angle_gamma   90.00
#
_symmetry.space_group_name_H-M   'P 1'
#
loop_
_entity.id
_entity.type
_entity.pdbx_description
1 polymer ?
#
loop_
_entity_poly.entity_id
_entity_poly.type
_entity_poly.pdbx_seq_one_letter_code
_entity_poly.pdbx_strand_id
1 'polypeptide(L)'
;MWEADCGSIHIEFFRTMHIPDSVPSWKESAWSTGILVDGRIFFPADTRFDPDLLFWMEERSHPEFIFHDCQSFNGGVHTGIEELKSLPPDLKKKILLCHYSDNFSNYDAEANGFYGMARPGVYYNFDL
;
A
#
# COMPACT_ATOMS: atom_id res chain seq x y z
N MET A 1 1.84 15.88 6.81
CA MET A 1 2.84 15.31 5.88
C MET A 1 4.11 16.09 6.04
N TRP A 2 5.23 15.40 5.84
CA TRP A 2 6.49 16.03 5.50
C TRP A 2 6.75 15.76 4.03
N GLU A 3 7.58 16.57 3.40
CA GLU A 3 7.96 16.40 2.00
C GLU A 3 9.44 16.69 1.83
N ALA A 4 10.04 16.07 0.81
CA ALA A 4 11.42 16.30 0.43
C ALA A 4 11.62 16.04 -1.06
N ASP A 5 12.51 16.82 -1.68
CA ASP A 5 12.96 16.58 -3.05
C ASP A 5 14.31 15.85 -3.04
N CYS A 6 14.41 14.77 -3.80
CA CYS A 6 15.63 14.02 -4.04
C CYS A 6 15.97 14.08 -5.53
N GLY A 7 16.69 15.12 -5.94
CA GLY A 7 16.93 15.39 -7.35
C GLY A 7 15.64 15.78 -8.05
N SER A 8 15.19 14.99 -9.03
CA SER A 8 13.92 15.19 -9.73
C SER A 8 12.73 14.45 -9.11
N ILE A 9 12.94 13.75 -7.98
CA ILE A 9 11.91 12.93 -7.33
C ILE A 9 11.36 13.70 -6.13
N HIS A 10 10.06 13.96 -6.13
CA HIS A 10 9.33 14.52 -4.99
C HIS A 10 8.78 13.38 -4.11
N ILE A 11 8.97 13.47 -2.80
CA ILE A 11 8.52 12.45 -1.85
C ILE A 11 7.69 13.10 -0.75
N GLU A 12 6.43 12.70 -0.63
CA GLU A 12 5.56 13.05 0.51
C GLU A 12 5.51 11.89 1.51
N PHE A 13 5.62 12.18 2.81
CA PHE A 13 5.61 11.22 3.91
C PHE A 13 4.34 11.36 4.75
N PHE A 14 3.65 10.24 4.99
CA PHE A 14 2.44 10.17 5.82
C PHE A 14 2.56 9.07 6.87
N ARG A 15 1.76 9.18 7.93
CA ARG A 15 1.70 8.19 9.03
C ARG A 15 0.90 6.97 8.60
N THR A 16 1.32 5.79 9.03
CA THR A 16 0.56 4.54 8.83
C THR A 16 0.29 3.82 10.13
N MET A 17 -0.63 2.86 10.07
CA MET A 17 -1.17 2.14 11.20
C MET A 17 -0.53 0.75 11.29
N HIS A 18 0.69 0.64 11.82
CA HIS A 18 1.43 -0.65 11.83
C HIS A 18 1.39 -1.36 13.20
N ILE A 19 2.27 -0.98 14.14
CA ILE A 19 2.38 -1.59 15.47
C ILE A 19 2.05 -0.61 16.60
N PRO A 20 1.61 -1.08 17.77
CA PRO A 20 1.07 -2.42 18.01
C PRO A 20 -0.31 -2.59 17.37
N ASP A 21 -0.80 -3.82 17.24
CA ASP A 21 -2.16 -4.10 16.73
C ASP A 21 -3.27 -3.77 17.75
N SER A 22 -2.91 -3.56 19.01
CA SER A 22 -3.81 -3.27 20.12
C SER A 22 -4.33 -1.83 20.17
N VAL A 23 -3.74 -0.91 19.40
CA VAL A 23 -4.15 0.49 19.38
C VAL A 23 -5.07 0.81 18.19
N PRO A 24 -6.04 1.72 18.34
CA PRO A 24 -7.12 1.86 17.37
C PRO A 24 -6.74 2.66 16.12
N SER A 25 -5.64 3.42 16.13
CA SER A 25 -5.28 4.27 14.98
C SER A 25 -3.78 4.48 14.80
N TRP A 26 -3.41 5.10 13.69
CA TRP A 26 -2.03 5.52 13.40
C TRP A 26 -1.47 6.55 14.40
N LYS A 27 -2.32 7.26 15.14
CA LYS A 27 -1.91 8.28 16.13
C LYS A 27 -1.26 7.66 17.35
N GLU A 28 -1.79 6.53 17.81
CA GLU A 28 -1.27 5.78 18.95
C GLU A 28 -0.29 4.68 18.52
N SER A 29 -0.24 4.35 17.22
CA SER A 29 0.75 3.43 16.67
C SER A 29 2.16 4.00 16.83
N ALA A 30 3.13 3.11 17.01
CA ALA A 30 4.55 3.43 16.94
C ALA A 30 4.87 4.14 15.63
N TRP A 31 6.05 4.76 15.57
CA TRP A 31 6.38 5.58 14.43
C TRP A 31 6.60 4.74 13.14
N SER A 32 5.57 4.58 12.31
CA SER A 32 5.64 4.09 10.92
C SER A 32 5.22 5.13 9.89
N THR A 33 5.80 5.08 8.70
CA THR A 33 5.52 6.00 7.59
C THR A 33 5.47 5.27 6.25
N GLY A 34 4.53 5.67 5.40
CA GLY A 34 4.56 5.39 3.97
C GLY A 34 4.99 6.63 3.17
N ILE A 35 5.15 6.45 1.87
CA ILE A 35 5.54 7.51 0.93
C ILE A 35 4.61 7.60 -0.28
N LEU A 36 4.46 8.81 -0.81
CA LEU A 36 3.87 9.08 -2.11
C LEU A 36 4.98 9.70 -2.97
N VAL A 37 5.32 9.03 -4.07
CA VAL A 37 6.41 9.44 -4.98
C VAL A 37 5.80 10.17 -6.17
N ASP A 38 6.26 11.39 -6.42
CA ASP A 38 5.84 12.29 -7.50
C ASP A 38 4.32 12.52 -7.59
N GLY A 39 3.58 12.31 -6.48
CA GLY A 39 2.13 12.32 -6.49
C GLY A 39 1.48 11.13 -7.22
N ARG A 40 2.27 10.16 -7.70
CA ARG A 40 1.85 9.12 -8.65
C ARG A 40 1.92 7.72 -8.05
N ILE A 41 2.93 7.42 -7.23
CA ILE A 41 3.16 6.06 -6.70
C ILE A 41 2.95 6.06 -5.19
N PHE A 42 1.90 5.39 -4.74
CA PHE A 42 1.55 5.28 -3.34
C PHE A 42 2.14 4.01 -2.72
N PHE A 43 2.95 4.16 -1.69
CA PHE A 43 3.60 3.06 -0.97
C PHE A 43 3.39 3.21 0.54
N PRO A 44 2.30 2.64 1.11
CA PRO A 44 2.05 2.67 2.56
C PRO A 44 3.07 1.86 3.39
N ALA A 45 3.94 1.07 2.76
CA ALA A 45 4.82 0.11 3.43
C ALA A 45 4.00 -0.84 4.34
N ASP A 46 4.56 -1.25 5.49
CA ASP A 46 3.88 -2.12 6.44
C ASP A 46 2.74 -1.36 7.13
N THR A 47 1.51 -1.85 6.97
CA THR A 47 0.33 -1.25 7.56
C THR A 47 -0.78 -2.27 7.76
N ARG A 48 -1.55 -2.11 8.84
CA ARG A 48 -2.87 -2.72 9.00
C ARG A 48 -3.83 -2.15 7.96
N PHE A 49 -4.94 -2.85 7.75
CA PHE A 49 -5.96 -2.40 6.82
C PHE A 49 -6.56 -1.06 7.28
N ASP A 50 -6.32 -0.01 6.50
CA ASP A 50 -6.79 1.36 6.73
C ASP A 50 -7.47 1.87 5.45
N PRO A 51 -8.77 1.55 5.24
CA PRO A 51 -9.50 1.99 4.06
C PRO A 51 -9.63 3.52 4.00
N ASP A 52 -9.65 4.20 5.14
CA ASP A 52 -9.74 5.66 5.20
C ASP A 52 -8.47 6.30 4.62
N LEU A 53 -7.28 5.77 4.95
CA LEU A 53 -6.03 6.21 4.33
C LEU A 53 -6.03 5.98 2.81
N LEU A 54 -6.50 4.82 2.37
CA LEU A 54 -6.58 4.47 0.94
C LEU A 54 -7.51 5.42 0.18
N PHE A 55 -8.72 5.67 0.69
CA PHE A 55 -9.67 6.57 0.05
C PHE A 55 -9.23 8.02 0.09
N TRP A 56 -8.67 8.47 1.21
CA TRP A 56 -8.13 9.81 1.33
C TRP A 56 -6.97 10.05 0.34
N MET A 57 -6.08 9.06 0.15
CA MET A 57 -4.99 9.17 -0.82
C MET A 57 -5.49 9.17 -2.27
N GLU A 58 -6.49 8.32 -2.58
CA GLU A 58 -7.15 8.29 -3.88
C GLU A 58 -7.79 9.64 -4.22
N GLU A 59 -8.53 10.24 -3.28
CA GLU A 59 -9.16 11.56 -3.47
C GLU A 59 -8.11 12.68 -3.61
N ARG A 60 -7.04 12.64 -2.82
CA ARG A 60 -6.03 13.70 -2.79
C ARG A 60 -5.15 13.73 -4.04
N SER A 61 -4.72 12.56 -4.51
CA SER A 61 -3.60 12.46 -5.46
C SER A 61 -3.89 11.61 -6.68
N HIS A 62 -4.97 10.81 -6.67
CA HIS A 62 -5.29 9.86 -7.74
C HIS A 62 -4.07 9.05 -8.21
N PRO A 63 -3.38 8.33 -7.30
CA PRO A 63 -2.15 7.63 -7.65
C PRO A 63 -2.39 6.66 -8.80
N GLU A 64 -1.39 6.50 -9.65
CA GLU A 64 -1.41 5.58 -10.78
C GLU A 64 -1.24 4.13 -10.30
N PHE A 65 -0.36 3.94 -9.31
CA PHE A 65 -0.03 2.63 -8.75
C PHE A 65 0.04 2.69 -7.22
N ILE A 66 -0.38 1.60 -6.59
CA ILE A 66 -0.36 1.41 -5.15
C ILE A 66 0.41 0.12 -4.87
N PHE A 67 1.56 0.22 -4.20
CA PHE A 67 2.31 -0.95 -3.76
C PHE A 67 1.89 -1.26 -2.32
N HIS A 68 1.00 -2.23 -2.14
CA HIS A 68 0.35 -2.46 -0.85
C HIS A 68 0.82 -3.75 -0.19
N ASP A 69 1.18 -3.65 1.09
CA ASP A 69 1.42 -4.79 1.97
C ASP A 69 0.20 -5.71 2.02
N CYS A 70 0.43 -7.03 2.02
CA CYS A 70 -0.62 -8.00 2.26
C CYS A 70 -0.12 -9.28 2.96
N GLN A 71 -1.04 -9.93 3.68
CA GLN A 71 -0.83 -11.24 4.31
C GLN A 71 -2.05 -12.15 4.10
N SER A 72 -1.90 -13.46 4.38
CA SER A 72 -2.90 -14.50 4.07
C SER A 72 -4.04 -14.58 5.09
N PHE A 73 -4.06 -13.72 6.10
CA PHE A 73 -5.06 -13.71 7.16
C PHE A 73 -5.39 -12.27 7.57
N ASN A 74 -6.52 -12.07 8.25
CA ASN A 74 -6.93 -10.75 8.73
C ASN A 74 -6.45 -10.51 10.16
N GLY A 75 -6.17 -9.25 10.49
CA GLY A 75 -5.71 -8.82 11.82
C GLY A 75 -4.20 -8.90 12.00
N GLY A 76 -3.72 -8.61 13.22
CA GLY A 76 -2.30 -8.39 13.45
C GLY A 76 -1.84 -7.03 12.92
N VAL A 77 -0.61 -6.94 12.44
CA VAL A 77 0.08 -5.66 12.15
C VAL A 77 0.22 -5.36 10.65
N HIS A 78 -0.30 -6.24 9.79
CA HIS A 78 -0.31 -6.13 8.33
C HIS A 78 -1.73 -6.25 7.79
N THR A 79 -1.92 -5.89 6.53
CA THR A 79 -3.24 -5.89 5.87
C THR A 79 -3.62 -7.28 5.38
N GLY A 80 -4.81 -7.77 5.73
CA GLY A 80 -5.31 -9.05 5.21
C GLY A 80 -5.72 -8.98 3.75
N ILE A 81 -5.43 -10.03 2.98
CA ILE A 81 -5.80 -10.08 1.55
C ILE A 81 -7.32 -10.03 1.34
N GLU A 82 -8.12 -10.62 2.24
CA GLU A 82 -9.58 -10.57 2.15
C GLU A 82 -10.13 -9.17 2.46
N GLU A 83 -9.43 -8.39 3.30
CA GLU A 83 -9.75 -6.98 3.54
C GLU A 83 -9.51 -6.15 2.26
N LEU A 84 -8.37 -6.35 1.59
CA LEU A 84 -8.09 -5.69 0.31
C LEU A 84 -9.10 -6.04 -0.79
N LYS A 85 -9.60 -7.29 -0.81
CA LYS A 85 -10.60 -7.72 -1.79
C LYS A 85 -11.93 -6.97 -1.67
N SER A 86 -12.22 -6.40 -0.49
CA SER A 86 -13.41 -5.59 -0.23
C SER A 86 -13.37 -4.20 -0.87
N LEU A 87 -12.19 -3.74 -1.30
CA LEU A 87 -12.02 -2.43 -1.93
C LEU A 87 -12.76 -2.34 -3.28
N PRO A 88 -13.19 -1.13 -3.68
CA PRO A 88 -13.80 -0.91 -5.00
C PRO A 88 -12.91 -1.37 -6.15
N PRO A 89 -13.48 -1.89 -7.26
CA PRO A 89 -12.70 -2.37 -8.41
C PRO A 89 -11.71 -1.34 -8.97
N ASP A 90 -12.10 -0.06 -9.01
CA ASP A 90 -11.26 1.01 -9.54
C ASP A 90 -10.03 1.31 -8.70
N LEU A 91 -10.08 1.02 -7.40
CA LEU A 91 -8.93 1.12 -6.52
C LEU A 91 -8.07 -0.15 -6.60
N LYS A 92 -8.69 -1.33 -6.58
CA LYS A 92 -7.98 -2.62 -6.65
C LYS A 92 -7.12 -2.75 -7.91
N LYS A 93 -7.61 -2.29 -9.06
CA LYS A 93 -6.87 -2.35 -10.33
C LYS A 93 -5.56 -1.54 -10.35
N LYS A 94 -5.31 -0.69 -9.33
CA LYS A 94 -4.07 0.07 -9.15
C LYS A 94 -3.09 -0.65 -8.20
N ILE A 95 -3.53 -1.67 -7.48
CA ILE A 95 -2.78 -2.31 -6.39
C ILE A 95 -1.85 -3.41 -6.93
N LEU A 96 -0.56 -3.20 -6.76
CA LEU A 96 0.48 -4.22 -6.78
C LEU A 96 0.65 -4.77 -5.35
N LEU A 97 0.38 -6.06 -5.15
CA LEU A 97 0.56 -6.71 -3.85
C LEU A 97 2.05 -6.88 -3.58
N CYS A 98 2.54 -6.36 -2.45
CA CYS A 98 3.93 -6.47 -2.01
C CYS A 98 3.99 -6.97 -0.57
N HIS A 99 5.21 -7.21 -0.07
CA HIS A 99 5.45 -7.66 1.31
C HIS A 99 4.70 -8.96 1.69
N TYR A 100 4.30 -9.74 0.69
CA TYR A 100 3.61 -11.02 0.89
C TYR A 100 4.61 -12.12 1.28
N SER A 101 4.15 -13.08 2.09
CA SER A 101 4.93 -14.25 2.49
C SER A 101 5.12 -15.26 1.36
N ASP A 102 6.12 -16.14 1.44
CA ASP A 102 6.46 -17.10 0.38
C ASP A 102 5.29 -18.01 -0.05
N ASN A 103 4.31 -18.24 0.83
CA ASN A 103 3.09 -19.00 0.52
C ASN A 103 2.17 -18.28 -0.50
N PHE A 104 2.40 -17.00 -0.82
CA PHE A 104 1.70 -16.24 -1.86
C PHE A 104 2.27 -16.43 -3.26
N SER A 105 3.32 -17.23 -3.45
CA SER A 105 3.96 -17.42 -4.78
C SER A 105 2.98 -17.85 -5.88
N ASN A 106 1.86 -18.48 -5.51
CA ASN A 106 0.82 -18.97 -6.42
C ASN A 106 -0.49 -18.16 -6.33
N TYR A 107 -0.51 -17.01 -5.65
CA TYR A 107 -1.71 -16.18 -5.55
C TYR A 107 -1.98 -15.46 -6.87
N ASP A 108 -3.18 -15.68 -7.43
CA ASP A 108 -3.61 -15.04 -8.68
C ASP A 108 -4.21 -13.66 -8.38
N ALA A 109 -3.33 -12.65 -8.30
CA ALA A 109 -3.71 -11.28 -8.01
C ALA A 109 -4.66 -10.70 -9.06
N GLU A 110 -4.38 -10.94 -10.34
CA GLU A 110 -5.16 -10.44 -11.48
C GLU A 110 -6.57 -11.02 -11.49
N ALA A 111 -6.73 -12.32 -11.24
CA ALA A 111 -8.05 -12.94 -11.12
C ALA A 111 -8.89 -12.39 -9.95
N ASN A 112 -8.24 -11.78 -8.94
CA ASN A 112 -8.90 -11.12 -7.81
C ASN A 112 -9.10 -9.60 -8.02
N GLY A 113 -8.77 -9.09 -9.20
CA GLY A 113 -8.96 -7.69 -9.61
C GLY A 113 -7.87 -6.73 -9.17
N PHE A 114 -6.73 -7.24 -8.67
CA PHE A 114 -5.55 -6.44 -8.39
C PHE A 114 -4.74 -6.20 -9.68
N TYR A 115 -3.85 -5.20 -9.68
CA TYR A 115 -2.95 -4.98 -10.81
C TYR A 115 -1.98 -6.16 -11.00
N GLY A 116 -1.49 -6.74 -9.90
CA GLY A 116 -0.61 -7.90 -9.95
C GLY A 116 0.17 -8.11 -8.66
N MET A 117 1.12 -9.03 -8.71
CA MET A 117 2.10 -9.27 -7.65
C MET A 117 3.38 -8.46 -7.92
N ALA A 118 3.83 -7.70 -6.92
CA ALA A 118 5.13 -7.04 -6.98
C ALA A 118 6.25 -8.10 -6.94
N ARG A 119 7.26 -8.01 -7.81
CA ARG A 119 8.30 -9.03 -7.97
C ARG A 119 9.63 -8.58 -7.36
N PRO A 120 10.36 -9.47 -6.67
CA PRO A 120 11.70 -9.15 -6.18
C PRO A 120 12.69 -9.02 -7.34
N GLY A 121 13.65 -8.09 -7.22
CA GLY A 121 14.77 -7.96 -8.14
C GLY A 121 14.45 -7.39 -9.52
N VAL A 122 13.32 -6.71 -9.68
CA VAL A 122 12.94 -6.02 -10.93
C VAL A 122 12.80 -4.52 -10.71
N TYR A 123 12.88 -3.77 -11.81
CA TYR A 123 12.55 -2.35 -11.83
C TYR A 123 11.13 -2.16 -12.36
N TYR A 124 10.39 -1.24 -11.75
CA TYR A 124 9.12 -0.75 -12.26
C TYR A 124 9.36 0.55 -12.99
N ASN A 125 8.96 0.62 -14.27
CA ASN A 125 9.08 1.81 -15.08
C ASN A 125 7.69 2.42 -15.30
N PHE A 126 7.56 3.72 -14.99
CA PHE A 126 6.32 4.49 -15.06
C PHE A 126 6.38 5.63 -16.10
N ASP A 127 7.43 5.64 -16.92
CA ASP A 127 7.53 6.50 -18.10
C ASP A 127 6.66 5.90 -19.20
N LEU A 128 5.43 6.41 -19.33
CA LEU A 128 4.58 6.22 -20.51
C LEU A 128 4.78 7.38 -21.49
#